data_AF-A0A9E1E470-F1
#
_entry.id   AF-A0A9E1E470-F1
#
_cell.length_a   1.000
_cell.length_b   1.000
_cell.length_c   1.000
_cell.angle_alpha   90.00
_cell.angle_beta   90.00
_cell.angle_gamma   90.00
#
_symmetry.space_group_name_H-M   'P 1'
#
loop_
_entity.id
_entity.type
_entity.pdbx_description
1 polymer ?
#
loop_
_entity_poly.entity_id
_entity_poly.type
_entity_poly.pdbx_seq_one_letter_code
_entity_poly.pdbx_strand_id
1 'polypeptide(L)'
;MGKGKKKFKIETPRGAISTYTVTKGNLKGRTIARLDWNPGFKPNKESGFSNAQEFVDSECIRKMNPETPRRSGVLTKSATLGTVIGSGEINQIAPYARRQYYEHKTKSYWFERMKNRHKDSILKGAAKYVKSH
;
A
#
# COMPACT_ATOMS: atom_id res chain seq x y z
N MET A 1 -17.59 -32.69 -40.84
CA MET A 1 -17.70 -31.78 -39.67
C MET A 1 -16.36 -31.08 -39.46
N GLY A 2 -16.29 -29.76 -39.68
CA GLY A 2 -15.05 -29.01 -39.55
C GLY A 2 -14.62 -28.87 -38.09
N LYS A 3 -13.38 -29.25 -37.77
CA LYS A 3 -12.80 -29.09 -36.42
C LYS A 3 -12.96 -27.63 -35.99
N GLY A 4 -13.73 -27.39 -34.93
CA GLY A 4 -13.89 -26.08 -34.32
C GLY A 4 -12.53 -25.46 -33.97
N LYS A 5 -12.44 -24.12 -34.05
CA LYS A 5 -11.17 -23.40 -33.84
C LYS A 5 -10.54 -23.75 -32.49
N LYS A 6 -9.26 -24.13 -32.52
CA LYS A 6 -8.46 -24.37 -31.31
C LYS A 6 -8.34 -23.08 -30.50
N LYS A 7 -8.70 -23.14 -29.22
CA LYS A 7 -8.43 -22.08 -28.24
C LYS A 7 -7.03 -22.34 -27.67
N PHE A 8 -6.12 -21.39 -27.83
CA PHE A 8 -4.82 -21.46 -27.18
C PHE A 8 -4.92 -20.71 -25.84
N LYS A 9 -4.71 -21.43 -24.74
CA LYS A 9 -4.62 -20.87 -23.38
C LYS A 9 -3.17 -21.03 -22.92
N ILE A 10 -2.49 -19.92 -22.70
CA ILE A 10 -1.15 -19.92 -22.10
C ILE A 10 -1.36 -19.65 -20.62
N GLU A 11 -1.09 -20.66 -19.80
CA GLU A 11 -1.18 -20.55 -18.34
C GLU A 11 0.13 -19.99 -17.80
N THR A 12 0.06 -18.86 -17.10
CA THR A 12 1.19 -18.31 -16.34
C THR A 12 0.83 -18.32 -14.85
N PRO A 13 1.81 -18.33 -13.93
CA PRO A 13 1.53 -18.30 -12.48
C PRO A 13 0.68 -17.10 -12.01
N ARG A 14 0.62 -16.02 -12.82
CA ARG A 14 -0.08 -14.76 -12.48
C ARG A 14 -1.40 -14.56 -13.25
N GLY A 15 -1.79 -15.48 -14.13
CA GLY A 15 -3.02 -15.37 -14.93
C GLY A 15 -2.97 -16.21 -16.22
N ALA A 16 -4.07 -16.18 -16.97
CA ALA A 16 -4.17 -16.82 -18.27
C ALA A 16 -4.24 -15.77 -19.38
N ILE A 17 -3.44 -15.97 -20.44
CA ILE A 17 -3.64 -15.23 -21.69
C ILE A 17 -4.51 -16.11 -22.58
N SER A 18 -5.75 -15.67 -22.83
CA SER A 18 -6.69 -16.35 -23.71
C SER A 18 -6.68 -15.68 -25.08
N THR A 19 -6.35 -16.43 -26.14
CA THR A 19 -6.37 -15.91 -27.52
C THR A 19 -7.54 -16.52 -28.31
N TYR A 20 -8.28 -15.69 -29.04
CA TYR A 20 -9.34 -16.17 -29.93
C TYR A 20 -9.43 -15.36 -31.23
N THR A 21 -9.68 -16.04 -32.34
CA THR A 21 -9.89 -15.42 -33.65
C THR A 21 -11.37 -15.11 -33.85
N VAL A 22 -11.69 -13.83 -34.04
CA VAL A 22 -13.07 -13.36 -34.23
C VAL A 22 -13.63 -13.87 -35.56
N THR A 23 -14.78 -14.56 -35.50
CA THR A 23 -15.44 -15.20 -36.65
C THR A 23 -16.60 -14.42 -37.24
N LYS A 24 -17.14 -13.41 -36.54
CA LYS A 24 -18.31 -12.62 -36.94
C LYS A 24 -18.12 -11.12 -36.62
N GLY A 25 -18.72 -10.25 -37.44
CA GLY A 25 -18.66 -8.78 -37.31
C GLY A 25 -17.46 -8.13 -38.02
N ASN A 26 -17.33 -6.80 -37.90
CA ASN A 26 -16.30 -5.99 -38.57
C ASN A 26 -14.84 -6.32 -38.18
N LEU A 27 -14.64 -7.11 -37.12
CA LEU A 27 -13.32 -7.56 -36.64
C LEU A 27 -12.95 -8.97 -37.11
N LYS A 28 -13.71 -9.54 -38.08
CA LYS A 28 -13.51 -10.88 -38.64
C LYS A 28 -12.07 -11.06 -39.14
N GLY A 29 -11.41 -12.12 -38.66
CA GLY A 29 -10.02 -12.45 -39.02
C GLY A 29 -8.95 -11.88 -38.10
N ARG A 30 -9.29 -10.95 -37.18
CA ARG A 30 -8.35 -10.48 -36.16
C ARG A 30 -8.24 -11.48 -34.99
N THR A 31 -7.02 -11.68 -34.51
CA THR A 31 -6.73 -12.42 -33.27
C THR A 31 -6.77 -11.44 -32.11
N ILE A 32 -7.64 -11.70 -31.13
CA ILE A 32 -7.73 -10.91 -29.89
C ILE A 32 -7.05 -11.71 -28.78
N ALA A 33 -6.20 -11.05 -28.00
CA ALA A 33 -5.65 -11.58 -26.76
C ALA A 33 -6.38 -10.92 -25.57
N ARG A 34 -6.84 -11.72 -24.62
CA ARG A 34 -7.43 -11.28 -23.35
C ARG A 34 -6.53 -11.72 -22.20
N LEU A 35 -6.21 -10.78 -21.32
CA LEU A 35 -5.48 -11.04 -20.09
C LEU A 35 -6.50 -11.28 -18.97
N ASP A 36 -6.58 -12.52 -18.50
CA ASP A 36 -7.42 -12.89 -17.36
C ASP A 36 -6.51 -13.05 -16.12
N TRP A 37 -6.64 -12.14 -15.16
CA TRP A 37 -5.94 -12.25 -13.87
C TRP A 37 -6.48 -13.44 -13.07
N ASN A 38 -5.62 -14.03 -12.23
CA ASN A 38 -6.09 -14.99 -11.24
C ASN A 38 -7.23 -14.34 -10.41
N PRO A 39 -8.43 -14.94 -10.30
CA PRO A 39 -9.54 -14.36 -9.53
C PRO A 39 -9.16 -14.01 -8.08
N GLY A 40 -8.25 -14.77 -7.46
CA GLY A 40 -7.73 -14.48 -6.12
C GLY A 40 -6.69 -13.37 -6.05
N PHE A 41 -6.17 -12.88 -7.18
CA PHE A 41 -5.13 -11.85 -7.23
C PHE A 41 -5.59 -10.55 -6.56
N LYS A 42 -6.78 -10.07 -6.92
CA LYS A 42 -7.34 -8.83 -6.38
C LYS A 42 -7.48 -8.88 -4.85
N PRO A 43 -8.26 -9.81 -4.26
CA PRO A 43 -8.46 -9.84 -2.81
C PRO A 43 -7.16 -10.10 -2.04
N ASN A 44 -6.27 -10.96 -2.55
CA ASN A 44 -5.01 -11.27 -1.87
C ASN A 44 -4.05 -10.06 -1.87
N LYS A 45 -3.97 -9.32 -2.97
CA LYS A 45 -3.13 -8.13 -3.05
C LYS A 45 -3.72 -6.97 -2.24
N GLU A 46 -5.03 -6.78 -2.29
CA GLU A 46 -5.73 -5.79 -1.49
C GLU A 46 -5.49 -5.99 0.02
N SER A 47 -5.65 -7.23 0.51
CA SER A 47 -5.32 -7.57 1.90
C SER A 47 -3.85 -7.34 2.24
N GLY A 48 -2.93 -7.74 1.35
CA GLY A 48 -1.49 -7.51 1.55
C GLY A 48 -1.12 -6.03 1.64
N PHE A 49 -1.76 -5.16 0.83
CA PHE A 49 -1.56 -3.71 0.89
C PHE A 49 -2.19 -3.09 2.14
N SER A 50 -3.40 -3.52 2.55
CA SER A 50 -4.02 -3.05 3.80
C SER A 50 -3.13 -3.36 5.01
N ASN A 51 -2.67 -4.61 5.12
CA ASN A 51 -1.78 -5.02 6.20
C ASN A 51 -0.45 -4.26 6.18
N ALA A 52 0.09 -3.99 4.99
CA ALA A 52 1.29 -3.17 4.84
C ALA A 52 1.06 -1.73 5.31
N GLN A 53 -0.10 -1.14 5.01
CA GLN A 53 -0.45 0.21 5.42
C GLN A 53 -0.60 0.31 6.95
N GLU A 54 -1.30 -0.64 7.57
CA GLU A 54 -1.43 -0.74 9.03
C GLU A 54 -0.06 -0.87 9.72
N PHE A 55 0.83 -1.68 9.15
CA PHE A 55 2.20 -1.80 9.63
C PHE A 55 2.97 -0.47 9.51
N VAL A 56 2.89 0.22 8.36
CA VAL A 56 3.57 1.50 8.16
C VAL A 56 3.09 2.55 9.16
N ASP A 57 1.78 2.68 9.35
CA ASP A 57 1.18 3.68 10.24
C ASP A 57 1.56 3.41 11.69
N SER A 58 1.47 2.16 12.14
CA SER A 58 1.85 1.76 13.51
C SER A 58 3.35 1.96 13.77
N GLU A 59 4.22 1.59 12.83
CA GLU A 59 5.66 1.82 12.96
C GLU A 59 6.02 3.30 12.95
N CYS A 60 5.36 4.11 12.12
CA CYS A 60 5.57 5.55 12.10
C CYS A 60 5.20 6.16 13.45
N ILE A 61 4.05 5.83 14.05
CA ILE A 61 3.66 6.32 15.38
C ILE A 61 4.67 5.85 16.45
N ARG A 62 5.09 4.58 16.41
CA ARG A 62 6.04 4.00 17.36
C ARG A 62 7.40 4.67 17.31
N LYS A 63 7.95 4.86 16.10
CA LYS A 63 9.26 5.50 15.87
C LYS A 63 9.22 7.02 16.06
N MET A 64 8.06 7.64 15.88
CA MET A 64 7.86 9.07 16.09
C MET A 64 7.82 9.45 17.58
N ASN A 65 7.40 8.54 18.46
CA ASN A 65 7.31 8.77 19.90
C ASN A 65 8.59 9.38 20.53
N PRO A 66 9.81 8.82 20.36
CA PRO A 66 11.04 9.41 20.92
C PRO A 66 11.42 10.78 20.29
N GLU A 67 11.05 11.00 19.04
CA GLU A 67 11.34 12.22 18.29
C GLU A 67 10.38 13.37 18.64
N THR A 68 9.18 13.04 19.10
CA THR A 68 8.14 14.03 19.43
C THR A 68 8.56 14.83 20.68
N PRO A 69 8.43 16.17 20.64
CA PRO A 69 8.57 17.00 21.83
C PRO A 69 7.69 16.51 22.98
N ARG A 70 8.30 16.25 24.14
CA ARG A 70 7.61 15.72 25.30
C ARG A 70 7.72 16.68 26.48
N ARG A 71 6.56 17.18 26.91
CA ARG A 71 6.38 17.85 28.20
C ARG A 71 5.46 17.03 29.11
N SER A 72 4.19 16.89 28.72
CA SER A 72 3.19 16.05 29.41
C SER A 72 2.88 14.73 28.69
N GLY A 73 3.38 14.54 27.46
CA GLY A 73 3.10 13.37 26.63
C GLY A 73 1.76 13.42 25.86
N VAL A 74 0.97 14.48 26.03
CA VAL A 74 -0.32 14.66 25.32
C VAL A 74 -0.13 14.69 23.81
N LEU A 75 0.92 15.34 23.30
CA LEU A 75 1.22 15.40 21.86
C LEU A 75 1.46 14.00 21.25
N THR A 76 2.21 13.16 21.96
CA THR A 76 2.46 11.78 21.55
C THR A 76 1.16 10.97 21.54
N LYS A 77 0.36 11.06 22.60
CA LYS A 77 -0.94 10.38 22.69
C LYS A 77 -1.93 10.87 21.65
N SER A 78 -1.87 12.15 21.31
CA SER A 78 -2.70 12.78 20.28
C SER A 78 -2.51 12.14 18.91
N ALA A 79 -1.29 11.72 18.56
CA ALA A 79 -1.05 10.98 17.33
C ALA A 79 -1.75 9.61 17.33
N THR A 80 -1.70 8.87 18.45
CA THR A 80 -2.37 7.57 18.59
C THR A 80 -3.89 7.69 18.63
N LEU A 81 -4.42 8.73 19.28
CA LEU A 81 -5.86 8.94 19.42
C LEU A 81 -6.50 9.54 18.16
N GLY A 82 -5.76 10.38 17.44
CA GLY A 82 -6.25 11.06 16.24
C GLY A 82 -6.10 10.27 14.95
N THR A 83 -5.31 9.19 14.96
CA THR A 83 -4.99 8.41 13.76
C THR A 83 -5.75 7.09 13.75
N VAL A 84 -6.35 6.77 12.61
CA VAL A 84 -6.85 5.43 12.33
C VAL A 84 -5.71 4.64 11.69
N ILE A 85 -5.27 3.56 12.34
CA ILE A 85 -4.20 2.72 11.78
C ILE A 85 -4.69 2.10 10.47
N GLY A 86 -3.91 2.24 9.39
CA GLY A 86 -4.25 1.78 8.05
C GLY A 86 -4.81 2.89 7.14
N SER A 87 -5.02 4.11 7.63
CA SER A 87 -5.50 5.24 6.83
C SER A 87 -4.43 5.83 5.90
N GLY A 88 -3.14 5.63 6.22
CA GLY A 88 -2.04 6.33 5.57
C GLY A 88 -1.84 7.78 6.00
N GLU A 89 -2.61 8.25 6.99
CA GLU A 89 -2.52 9.62 7.51
C GLU A 89 -2.36 9.62 9.02
N ILE A 90 -1.33 10.31 9.52
CA ILE A 90 -1.09 10.47 10.96
C ILE A 90 -1.53 11.86 11.40
N ASN A 91 -2.56 11.91 12.24
CA ASN A 91 -3.19 13.15 12.69
C ASN A 91 -2.81 13.48 14.13
N GLN A 92 -2.13 14.61 14.33
CA GLN A 92 -1.88 15.18 15.65
C GLN A 92 -2.90 16.27 15.97
N ILE A 93 -3.99 15.88 16.62
CA ILE A 93 -5.13 16.72 17.00
C ILE A 93 -4.85 17.78 18.09
N ALA A 94 -3.68 17.76 18.74
CA ALA A 94 -3.38 18.73 19.79
C ALA A 94 -3.32 20.16 19.22
N PRO A 95 -3.96 21.18 19.82
CA PRO A 95 -4.03 22.54 19.26
C PRO A 95 -2.65 23.18 19.01
N TYR A 96 -1.66 22.82 19.82
CA TYR A 96 -0.29 23.33 19.70
C TYR A 96 0.60 22.46 18.79
N ALA A 97 0.10 21.36 18.23
CA ALA A 97 0.90 20.42 17.42
C ALA A 97 1.54 21.13 16.23
N ARG A 98 0.78 21.94 15.49
CA ARG A 98 1.29 22.70 14.35
C ARG A 98 2.43 23.64 14.77
N ARG A 99 2.22 24.47 15.78
CA ARG A 99 3.25 25.41 16.25
C ARG A 99 4.52 24.67 16.68
N GLN A 100 4.37 23.60 17.46
CA GLN A 100 5.52 22.79 17.88
C GLN A 100 6.23 22.14 16.69
N TYR A 101 5.49 21.73 15.66
CA TYR A 101 6.07 21.09 14.49
C TYR A 101 7.06 22.01 13.76
N TYR A 102 6.73 23.29 13.61
CA TYR A 102 7.57 24.25 12.88
C TYR A 102 8.58 24.98 13.78
N GLU A 103 8.18 25.37 14.98
CA GLU A 103 8.92 26.34 15.79
C GLU A 103 9.72 25.70 16.94
N HIS A 104 9.59 24.40 17.18
CA HIS A 104 10.30 23.78 18.30
C HIS A 104 11.83 23.80 18.09
N LYS A 105 12.54 24.51 18.96
CA LYS A 105 13.99 24.80 18.88
C LYS A 105 14.88 23.62 18.49
N THR A 106 14.66 22.43 19.08
CA THR A 106 15.55 21.26 18.89
C THR A 106 14.88 20.03 18.27
N LYS A 107 13.55 20.01 18.19
CA LYS A 107 12.73 18.83 17.86
C LYS A 107 11.61 19.17 16.87
N SER A 108 11.71 20.28 16.13
CA SER A 108 10.83 20.57 15.01
C SER A 108 10.92 19.46 13.94
N TYR A 109 9.87 19.37 13.12
CA TYR A 109 9.75 18.41 12.01
C TYR A 109 10.03 16.96 12.43
N TRP A 110 9.59 16.55 13.62
CA TRP A 110 9.86 15.22 14.18
C TRP A 110 9.40 14.08 13.25
N PHE A 111 8.35 14.29 12.45
CA PHE A 111 7.89 13.32 11.45
C PHE A 111 8.90 13.15 10.30
N GLU A 112 9.40 14.25 9.73
CA GLU A 112 10.45 14.19 8.71
C GLU A 112 11.74 13.58 9.25
N ARG A 113 12.10 13.91 10.49
CA ARG A 113 13.29 13.34 11.14
C ARG A 113 13.15 11.83 11.37
N MET A 114 11.97 11.38 11.79
CA MET A 114 11.65 9.96 11.93
C MET A 114 11.77 9.25 10.58
N LYS A 115 11.17 9.80 9.51
CA LYS A 115 11.29 9.26 8.15
C LYS A 115 12.76 9.16 7.73
N ASN A 116 13.55 10.21 7.92
CA ASN A 116 14.96 10.20 7.52
C ASN A 116 15.76 9.10 8.24
N ARG A 117 15.51 8.87 9.53
CA ARG A 117 16.21 7.84 10.31
C ARG A 117 15.71 6.41 10.10
N HIS A 118 14.43 6.23 9.78
CA HIS A 118 13.79 4.91 9.86
C HIS A 118 13.12 4.43 8.57
N LYS A 119 13.12 5.24 7.49
CA LYS A 119 12.50 4.87 6.20
C LYS A 119 12.86 3.46 5.74
N ASP A 120 14.15 3.10 5.78
CA ASP A 120 14.61 1.82 5.22
C ASP A 120 14.13 0.64 6.08
N SER A 121 14.07 0.83 7.40
CA SER A 121 13.52 -0.17 8.33
C SER A 121 12.01 -0.36 8.12
N ILE A 122 11.27 0.74 7.93
CA ILE A 122 9.82 0.71 7.73
C ILE A 122 9.50 0.04 6.39
N LEU A 123 10.19 0.43 5.31
CA LEU A 123 10.05 -0.17 3.98
C LEU A 123 10.36 -1.67 4.00
N LYS A 124 11.43 -2.09 4.67
CA LYS A 124 11.78 -3.51 4.81
C LYS A 124 10.72 -4.31 5.57
N GLY A 125 10.09 -3.71 6.57
CA GLY A 125 8.99 -4.34 7.31
C GLY A 125 7.72 -4.46 6.47
N ALA A 126 7.31 -3.37 5.81
CA ALA A 126 6.13 -3.31 4.96
C ALA A 126 6.22 -4.31 3.78
N ALA A 127 7.40 -4.46 3.19
CA ALA A 127 7.65 -5.39 2.09
C ALA A 127 7.32 -6.86 2.44
N LYS A 128 7.31 -7.25 3.72
CA LYS A 128 6.96 -8.61 4.13
C LYS A 128 5.48 -8.93 3.90
N TYR A 129 4.60 -7.93 3.94
CA TYR A 129 3.16 -8.10 3.78
C TYR A 129 2.72 -8.14 2.30
N VAL A 130 3.51 -7.52 1.41
CA VAL A 130 3.19 -7.40 -0.02
C VAL A 130 3.82 -8.51 -0.88
N LYS A 131 4.82 -9.22 -0.35
CA LYS A 131 5.47 -10.35 -1.05
C LYS A 131 4.43 -11.40 -1.40
N SER A 132 4.12 -11.50 -2.70
CA SER A 132 3.43 -12.66 -3.26
C SER A 132 4.35 -13.86 -3.12
N HIS A 133 3.87 -14.88 -2.41
CA HIS A 133 4.32 -16.26 -2.65
C HIS A 133 3.96 -16.64 -4.09
#